data_AF-A0A1T5EI80-F1
#
_entry.id   AF-A0A1T5EI80-F1
#
_cell.length_a   1.000
_cell.length_b   1.000
_cell.length_c   1.000
_cell.angle_alpha   90.00
_cell.angle_beta   90.00
_cell.angle_gamma   90.00
#
_symmetry.space_group_name_H-M   'P 1'
#
loop_
_entity.id
_entity.type
_entity.pdbx_description
1 polymer ?
#
loop_
_entity_poly.entity_id
_entity_poly.type
_entity_poly.pdbx_seq_one_letter_code
_entity_poly.pdbx_strand_id
1 'polypeptide(L)'
;MKFIHHNYNRTYRFFLSGLIGALAFFVSIGASGQTVDFYKGSDCTIATSSDISTGCTATNYIFVQYQNFPQGGLNLPAGWTLKVQANGDFTNGTNVISAQYVSIGFNSVDGGPSGVSGTGNQALSKITPATLINTTTALQSPPHYYFVHKLNMTIAGGSHLLAGSGTYSTTLTLTLVAQNGTIVATNSNVPVSFIVSFNNSCTGATINSYFSNQPVFTDYAAQMAGRTVTDAVSIQYAPNQAVCTGWSLKVRANGNFMNGSNSVPAQYFALRFNRVASGSPTAAQIGVTNNAVALAYSDVALIDQSDQGFTAYAGTEHKFDMIIAGGNHLLVPNGTYTASLTFTLYNQNNQVVSTKIQDVSFQINSSTNSYTVVLQNSSNVVNMVFNTLANYQSGVSVSKARGLKVTGYSGYQILIKTSGSNLENENDETIPVGAVNVETTKFTSTNGAAINVYTRALSTADQIIINNPVSHPSHQVVEYNLRYYTAAADSRLLNKSGTFNTTVLFIAIPR
;
A
#
# COMPACT_ATOMS: atom_id res chain seq x y z
N MET A 1 -50.70 -8.53 19.04
CA MET A 1 -51.35 -7.21 19.23
C MET A 1 -50.66 -6.47 20.36
N LYS A 2 -49.65 -5.65 20.05
CA LYS A 2 -49.20 -4.42 20.76
C LYS A 2 -47.88 -3.99 20.10
N PHE A 3 -48.01 -3.09 19.13
CA PHE A 3 -46.88 -2.34 18.56
C PHE A 3 -46.44 -1.29 19.58
N ILE A 4 -45.14 -1.22 19.87
CA ILE A 4 -44.53 -0.08 20.56
C ILE A 4 -43.52 0.51 19.58
N HIS A 5 -43.93 1.59 18.90
CA HIS A 5 -43.04 2.47 18.14
C HIS A 5 -42.25 3.34 19.12
N HIS A 6 -40.93 3.29 19.06
CA HIS A 6 -40.06 4.33 19.61
C HIS A 6 -39.59 5.22 18.46
N ASN A 7 -40.26 6.37 18.33
CA ASN A 7 -39.81 7.47 17.48
C ASN A 7 -38.62 8.17 18.16
N TYR A 8 -37.42 7.99 17.62
CA TYR A 8 -36.29 8.86 17.93
C TYR A 8 -36.35 10.11 17.05
N ASN A 9 -36.97 11.17 17.58
CA ASN A 9 -36.82 12.52 17.05
C ASN A 9 -35.39 13.00 17.35
N ARG A 10 -34.47 12.86 16.38
CA ARG A 10 -33.17 13.54 16.42
C ARG A 10 -33.36 14.97 15.97
N THR A 11 -33.54 15.86 16.94
CA THR A 11 -33.46 17.31 16.77
C THR A 11 -32.05 17.67 16.31
N TYR A 12 -31.88 17.99 15.03
CA TYR A 12 -30.66 18.64 14.53
C TYR A 12 -30.62 20.05 15.12
N ARG A 13 -29.84 20.22 16.20
CA ARG A 13 -29.49 21.55 16.70
C ARG A 13 -28.48 22.17 15.74
N PHE A 14 -28.97 22.97 14.80
CA PHE A 14 -28.17 24.00 14.15
C PHE A 14 -27.70 24.95 15.25
N PHE A 15 -26.42 24.87 15.63
CA PHE A 15 -25.79 25.92 16.42
C PHE A 15 -25.58 27.13 15.51
N LEU A 16 -26.57 28.03 15.49
CA LEU A 16 -26.39 29.38 15.00
C LEU A 16 -25.64 30.18 16.08
N SER A 17 -24.32 30.02 16.14
CA SER A 17 -23.45 30.83 17.00
C SER A 17 -23.23 32.20 16.38
N GLY A 18 -24.27 33.04 16.40
CA GLY A 18 -24.13 34.49 16.26
C GLY A 18 -23.83 35.08 17.63
N LEU A 19 -22.57 34.99 18.07
CA LEU A 19 -22.12 35.65 19.31
C LEU A 19 -21.70 37.07 18.96
N ILE A 20 -22.65 38.02 19.04
CA ILE A 20 -22.33 39.44 19.13
C ILE A 20 -21.91 39.70 20.58
N GLY A 21 -20.60 39.71 20.83
CA GLY A 21 -20.01 40.05 22.12
C GLY A 21 -19.01 41.18 21.94
N ALA A 22 -19.41 42.41 22.22
CA ALA A 22 -18.52 43.55 22.32
C ALA A 22 -18.77 44.29 23.63
N LEU A 23 -17.97 43.97 24.64
CA LEU A 23 -17.68 44.88 25.76
C LEU A 23 -16.23 44.60 26.17
N ALA A 24 -15.30 45.40 25.65
CA ALA A 24 -13.90 45.38 26.05
C ALA A 24 -13.62 46.60 26.95
N PHE A 25 -13.04 46.34 28.12
CA PHE A 25 -12.48 47.36 29.01
C PHE A 25 -11.07 47.71 28.53
N PHE A 26 -10.78 49.00 28.33
CA PHE A 26 -9.51 49.49 27.78
C PHE A 26 -8.62 50.10 28.86
N VAL A 27 -7.30 49.86 28.76
CA VAL A 27 -6.26 50.59 29.50
C VAL A 27 -5.44 51.39 28.47
N SER A 28 -5.61 52.70 28.46
CA SER A 28 -4.79 53.63 27.68
C SER A 28 -3.50 53.94 28.44
N ILE A 29 -2.33 53.71 27.83
CA ILE A 29 -1.04 54.18 28.38
C ILE A 29 -0.53 55.30 27.46
N GLY A 30 -1.03 56.51 27.67
CA GLY A 30 -0.71 57.71 26.89
C GLY A 30 -1.87 58.69 26.88
N ALA A 31 -1.60 59.99 27.03
CA ALA A 31 -2.58 61.06 27.31
C ALA A 31 -3.54 61.42 26.15
N SER A 32 -3.95 60.46 25.33
CA SER A 32 -4.98 60.66 24.29
C SER A 32 -5.68 59.34 23.98
N GLY A 33 -6.99 59.28 24.27
CA GLY A 33 -7.83 58.08 24.19
C GLY A 33 -8.07 57.59 22.76
N GLN A 34 -7.07 56.94 22.18
CA GLN A 34 -7.15 56.33 20.85
C GLN A 34 -7.61 54.88 20.99
N THR A 35 -8.75 54.54 20.41
CA THR A 35 -9.30 53.17 20.44
C THR A 35 -8.94 52.45 19.15
N VAL A 36 -8.40 51.24 19.28
CA VAL A 36 -8.32 50.26 18.19
C VAL A 36 -9.45 49.27 18.41
N ASP A 37 -10.58 49.51 17.73
CA ASP A 37 -11.72 48.59 17.74
C ASP A 37 -11.53 47.52 16.65
N PHE A 38 -12.20 46.39 16.81
CA PHE A 38 -12.24 45.37 15.78
C PHE A 38 -13.59 44.70 15.66
N TYR A 39 -13.84 44.18 14.46
CA TYR A 39 -14.88 43.19 14.21
C TYR A 39 -14.29 42.07 13.37
N LYS A 40 -14.92 40.89 13.50
CA LYS A 40 -14.43 39.63 12.93
C LYS A 40 -15.31 39.23 11.74
N GLY A 41 -14.69 38.92 10.61
CA GLY A 41 -15.32 38.33 9.43
C GLY A 41 -15.60 36.84 9.60
N SER A 42 -15.95 36.16 8.51
CA SER A 42 -16.19 34.71 8.53
C SER A 42 -14.92 33.92 8.81
N ASP A 43 -15.03 32.89 9.66
CA ASP A 43 -13.92 32.00 9.97
C ASP A 43 -13.49 31.16 8.76
N CYS A 44 -12.20 30.88 8.73
CA CYS A 44 -11.62 29.89 7.84
C CYS A 44 -12.01 28.49 8.32
N THR A 45 -12.54 27.64 7.43
CA THR A 45 -12.94 26.26 7.78
C THR A 45 -12.13 25.25 6.98
N ILE A 46 -11.43 24.36 7.68
CA ILE A 46 -10.70 23.22 7.13
C ILE A 46 -11.61 21.98 7.25
N ALA A 47 -12.24 21.59 6.15
CA ALA A 47 -13.26 20.53 6.15
C ALA A 47 -12.86 19.29 5.35
N THR A 48 -11.94 19.45 4.40
CA THR A 48 -11.56 18.41 3.45
C THR A 48 -10.08 18.05 3.57
N SER A 49 -9.69 16.89 3.03
CA SER A 49 -8.27 16.54 2.96
C SER A 49 -7.47 17.47 2.05
N SER A 50 -8.12 18.14 1.08
CA SER A 50 -7.46 19.17 0.27
C SER A 50 -7.15 20.39 1.13
N ASP A 51 -8.07 20.81 1.99
CA ASP A 51 -7.84 21.94 2.90
C ASP A 51 -6.70 21.63 3.88
N ILE A 52 -6.53 20.37 4.28
CA ILE A 52 -5.38 19.94 5.10
C ILE A 52 -4.07 20.19 4.35
N SER A 53 -3.98 19.89 3.05
CA SER A 53 -2.72 20.03 2.30
C SER A 53 -2.45 21.48 1.88
N THR A 54 -3.47 22.25 1.51
CA THR A 54 -3.32 23.62 1.02
C THR A 54 -3.49 24.70 2.07
N GLY A 55 -4.12 24.37 3.20
CA GLY A 55 -4.56 25.36 4.18
C GLY A 55 -5.79 26.12 3.70
N CYS A 56 -6.06 27.28 4.31
CA CYS A 56 -7.19 28.13 3.93
C CYS A 56 -6.91 29.62 4.18
N THR A 57 -7.63 30.50 3.47
CA THR A 57 -7.55 31.96 3.65
C THR A 57 -8.92 32.56 3.92
N ALA A 58 -9.07 33.27 5.05
CA ALA A 58 -10.22 34.11 5.33
C ALA A 58 -9.92 35.55 4.91
N THR A 59 -10.62 36.03 3.88
CA THR A 59 -10.47 37.39 3.35
C THR A 59 -11.26 38.38 4.21
N ASN A 60 -10.69 39.56 4.49
CA ASN A 60 -11.28 40.56 5.39
C ASN A 60 -11.69 39.96 6.74
N TYR A 61 -10.78 39.21 7.36
CA TYR A 61 -11.03 38.50 8.61
C TYR A 61 -11.02 39.43 9.82
N ILE A 62 -10.04 40.34 9.91
CA ILE A 62 -9.96 41.33 11.00
C ILE A 62 -10.14 42.71 10.39
N PHE A 63 -10.99 43.51 10.99
CA PHE A 63 -11.14 44.92 10.67
C PHE A 63 -10.56 45.72 11.83
N VAL A 64 -9.56 46.55 11.57
CA VAL A 64 -8.89 47.37 12.57
C VAL A 64 -9.37 48.80 12.39
N GLN A 65 -10.18 49.25 13.33
CA GLN A 65 -10.87 50.53 13.28
C GLN A 65 -10.17 51.53 14.20
N TYR A 66 -9.87 52.71 13.65
CA TYR A 66 -9.22 53.78 14.38
C TYR A 66 -10.22 54.90 14.64
N GLN A 67 -10.44 55.24 15.92
CA GLN A 67 -11.39 56.26 16.34
C GLN A 67 -10.87 57.13 17.47
N ASN A 68 -11.56 58.27 17.68
CA ASN A 68 -11.38 59.19 18.81
C ASN A 68 -9.98 59.81 18.92
N PHE A 69 -9.35 60.14 17.78
CA PHE A 69 -8.18 61.01 17.81
C PHE A 69 -8.57 62.35 18.45
N PRO A 70 -7.82 62.86 19.45
CA PRO A 70 -8.17 64.10 20.14
C PRO A 70 -8.36 65.24 19.15
N GLN A 71 -9.38 66.08 19.38
CA GLN A 71 -9.47 67.39 18.75
C GLN A 71 -8.22 68.18 19.15
N GLY A 72 -7.23 68.27 18.26
CA GLY A 72 -5.88 68.76 18.59
C GLY A 72 -4.74 68.02 17.91
N GLY A 73 -5.01 66.89 17.25
CA GLY A 73 -4.12 66.35 16.22
C GLY A 73 -3.23 65.21 16.69
N LEU A 74 -3.65 63.98 16.40
CA LEU A 74 -2.66 62.95 16.12
C LEU A 74 -1.98 63.34 14.80
N ASN A 75 -0.69 63.65 14.87
CA ASN A 75 0.17 63.84 13.70
C ASN A 75 1.30 62.82 13.79
N LEU A 76 1.11 61.65 13.19
CA LEU A 76 2.20 60.69 13.00
C LEU A 76 2.88 61.02 11.68
N PRO A 77 4.18 61.34 11.67
CA PRO A 77 4.95 61.47 10.44
C PRO A 77 4.85 60.20 9.57
N ALA A 78 5.12 60.35 8.28
CA ALA A 78 5.21 59.21 7.36
C ALA A 78 6.16 58.12 7.91
N GLY A 79 5.81 56.85 7.69
CA GLY A 79 6.60 55.72 8.18
C GLY A 79 6.11 55.09 9.49
N TRP A 80 4.89 55.43 9.94
CA TRP A 80 4.22 54.66 11.00
C TRP A 80 3.82 53.28 10.48
N THR A 81 3.70 52.31 11.40
CA THR A 81 3.43 50.91 11.09
C THR A 81 2.36 50.31 12.00
N LEU A 82 1.65 49.30 11.49
CA LEU A 82 0.82 48.42 12.32
C LEU A 82 1.55 47.10 12.51
N LYS A 83 1.71 46.66 13.76
CA LYS A 83 2.34 45.39 14.10
C LYS A 83 1.34 44.42 14.73
N VAL A 84 1.60 43.12 14.56
CA VAL A 84 0.81 42.03 15.14
C VAL A 84 1.70 41.01 15.84
N GLN A 85 1.22 40.49 16.96
CA GLN A 85 1.83 39.40 17.71
C GLN A 85 0.73 38.46 18.20
N ALA A 86 0.98 37.15 18.21
CA ALA A 86 0.07 36.21 18.85
C ALA A 86 0.36 36.14 20.36
N ASN A 87 -0.68 36.17 21.19
CA ASN A 87 -0.51 36.06 22.65
C ASN A 87 -0.30 34.61 23.10
N GLY A 88 -0.61 33.65 22.23
CA GLY A 88 -0.42 32.22 22.48
C GLY A 88 -0.64 31.40 21.21
N ASP A 89 -0.37 30.10 21.30
CA ASP A 89 -0.74 29.16 20.24
C ASP A 89 -2.26 29.00 20.17
N PHE A 90 -2.77 28.54 19.04
CA PHE A 90 -4.21 28.35 18.86
C PHE A 90 -4.63 27.03 19.50
N THR A 91 -5.64 27.05 20.36
CA THR A 91 -6.13 25.86 21.09
C THR A 91 -7.63 25.66 20.92
N ASN A 92 -8.06 24.40 20.86
CA ASN A 92 -9.47 24.00 20.93
C ASN A 92 -9.86 23.45 22.32
N GLY A 93 -8.97 23.59 23.31
CA GLY A 93 -9.12 23.05 24.67
C GLY A 93 -8.43 21.70 24.90
N THR A 94 -8.18 20.92 23.84
CA THR A 94 -7.50 19.61 23.93
C THR A 94 -6.21 19.58 23.11
N ASN A 95 -6.25 20.14 21.91
CA ASN A 95 -5.17 20.14 20.94
C ASN A 95 -4.66 21.57 20.73
N VAL A 96 -3.39 21.70 20.34
CA VAL A 96 -2.70 22.97 20.13
C VAL A 96 -2.08 23.02 18.74
N ILE A 97 -2.30 24.12 18.02
CA ILE A 97 -1.66 24.43 16.74
C ILE A 97 -0.79 25.67 16.95
N SER A 98 0.49 25.55 16.60
CA SER A 98 1.43 26.65 16.81
C SER A 98 1.06 27.90 16.01
N ALA A 99 1.22 29.07 16.63
CA ALA A 99 0.93 30.36 16.00
C ALA A 99 1.67 30.57 14.66
N GLN A 100 2.86 29.96 14.49
CA GLN A 100 3.65 30.09 13.26
C GLN A 100 2.95 29.57 11.99
N TYR A 101 1.93 28.71 12.13
CA TYR A 101 1.15 28.20 11.01
C TYR A 101 0.00 29.14 10.61
N VAL A 102 -0.22 30.22 11.35
CA VAL A 102 -1.24 31.23 11.04
C VAL A 102 -0.54 32.53 10.66
N SER A 103 -0.98 33.16 9.58
CA SER A 103 -0.47 34.43 9.10
C SER A 103 -1.57 35.48 9.02
N ILE A 104 -1.21 36.73 9.28
CA ILE A 104 -2.08 37.89 9.06
C ILE A 104 -1.45 38.77 7.99
N GLY A 105 -2.25 39.27 7.05
CA GLY A 105 -1.79 40.14 5.98
C GLY A 105 -2.73 41.31 5.74
N PHE A 106 -2.18 42.47 5.39
CA PHE A 106 -3.00 43.62 4.99
C PHE A 106 -3.69 43.35 3.64
N ASN A 107 -4.98 43.65 3.57
CA ASN A 107 -5.78 43.50 2.35
C ASN A 107 -6.11 44.86 1.72
N SER A 108 -6.80 45.71 2.48
CA SER A 108 -7.25 47.01 1.99
C SER A 108 -7.51 47.99 3.14
N VAL A 109 -7.78 49.24 2.79
CA VAL A 109 -8.22 50.27 3.72
C VAL A 109 -9.53 50.88 3.23
N ASP A 110 -10.48 51.10 4.15
CA ASP A 110 -11.70 51.87 3.90
C ASP A 110 -11.57 53.24 4.56
N GLY A 111 -11.53 54.32 3.76
CA GLY A 111 -11.23 55.66 4.25
C GLY A 111 -9.76 55.83 4.68
N GLY A 112 -9.38 56.98 5.23
CA GLY A 112 -8.06 57.17 5.84
C GLY A 112 -6.96 57.70 4.91
N PRO A 113 -5.70 57.74 5.38
CA PRO A 113 -4.58 58.33 4.64
C PRO A 113 -4.22 57.49 3.41
N SER A 114 -3.80 58.15 2.33
CA SER A 114 -3.19 57.50 1.17
C SER A 114 -1.85 56.83 1.54
N GLY A 115 -1.23 56.09 0.62
CA GLY A 115 0.15 55.61 0.81
C GLY A 115 0.34 54.53 1.88
N VAL A 116 -0.73 53.82 2.22
CA VAL A 116 -0.73 52.60 3.06
C VAL A 116 -0.46 51.38 2.17
N SER A 117 0.52 50.55 2.53
CA SER A 117 0.81 49.31 1.82
C SER A 117 1.05 48.14 2.78
N GLY A 118 0.70 46.94 2.33
CA GLY A 118 0.95 45.70 3.07
C GLY A 118 2.35 45.16 2.88
N THR A 119 2.84 44.41 3.87
CA THR A 119 4.12 43.68 3.80
C THR A 119 3.96 42.23 3.33
N GLY A 120 2.77 41.86 2.84
CA GLY A 120 2.37 40.48 2.57
C GLY A 120 1.81 39.78 3.80
N ASN A 121 1.61 38.46 3.70
CA ASN A 121 1.19 37.63 4.82
C ASN A 121 2.35 37.39 5.78
N GLN A 122 2.17 37.78 7.04
CA GLN A 122 3.17 37.63 8.08
C GLN A 122 2.78 36.49 9.03
N ALA A 123 3.64 35.46 9.11
CA ALA A 123 3.47 34.38 10.08
C ALA A 123 3.50 34.93 11.50
N LEU A 124 2.56 34.49 12.33
CA LEU A 124 2.44 34.97 13.70
C LEU A 124 3.54 34.37 14.57
N SER A 125 4.11 35.21 15.43
CA SER A 125 5.07 34.80 16.47
C SER A 125 4.53 35.18 17.84
N LYS A 126 4.88 34.37 18.84
CA LYS A 126 4.61 34.64 20.25
C LYS A 126 5.61 35.61 20.87
N ILE A 127 6.76 35.83 20.22
CA ILE A 127 7.91 36.54 20.78
C ILE A 127 8.19 37.83 20.03
N THR A 128 8.10 37.80 18.70
CA THR A 128 8.51 38.92 17.83
C THR A 128 7.31 39.48 17.08
N PRO A 129 6.87 40.72 17.34
CA PRO A 129 5.82 41.35 16.57
C PRO A 129 6.21 41.50 15.09
N ALA A 130 5.33 41.10 14.19
CA ALA A 130 5.51 41.26 12.76
C ALA A 130 4.86 42.56 12.26
N THR A 131 5.48 43.23 11.30
CA THR A 131 4.94 44.46 10.69
C THR A 131 3.97 44.09 9.58
N LEU A 132 2.71 44.51 9.67
CA LEU A 132 1.65 44.26 8.67
C LEU A 132 1.54 45.34 7.61
N ILE A 133 1.79 46.59 8.02
CA ILE A 133 1.54 47.78 7.22
C ILE A 133 2.75 48.70 7.30
N ASN A 134 3.14 49.24 6.14
CA ASN A 134 4.06 50.37 6.02
C ASN A 134 3.31 51.57 5.42
N THR A 135 3.75 52.78 5.77
CA THR A 135 3.12 54.01 5.30
C THR A 135 4.13 55.01 4.75
N THR A 136 3.70 55.75 3.73
CA THR A 136 4.52 56.79 3.06
C THR A 136 3.97 58.20 3.27
N THR A 137 2.78 58.33 3.83
CA THR A 137 2.20 59.62 4.21
C THR A 137 1.97 59.71 5.70
N ALA A 138 1.99 60.93 6.21
CA ALA A 138 1.65 61.18 7.60
C ALA A 138 0.18 60.81 7.88
N LEU A 139 -0.10 60.40 9.11
CA LEU A 139 -1.45 60.31 9.65
C LEU A 139 -1.75 61.63 10.35
N GLN A 140 -2.55 62.51 9.71
CA GLN A 140 -2.93 63.84 10.19
C GLN A 140 -4.45 63.95 10.37
N SER A 141 -4.92 64.79 11.29
CA SER A 141 -6.35 65.14 11.52
C SER A 141 -6.68 66.53 10.92
N PRO A 142 -7.89 66.87 10.34
CA PRO A 142 -9.08 66.08 9.87
C PRO A 142 -9.56 66.41 8.39
N PRO A 143 -10.46 65.65 7.68
CA PRO A 143 -11.86 65.33 8.07
C PRO A 143 -12.42 63.95 7.60
N HIS A 144 -11.80 62.84 7.96
CA HIS A 144 -12.53 61.57 8.02
C HIS A 144 -12.37 60.98 9.42
N TYR A 145 -13.46 61.01 10.18
CA TYR A 145 -13.54 60.61 11.59
C TYR A 145 -13.29 59.11 11.85
N TYR A 146 -13.01 58.35 10.80
CA TYR A 146 -13.02 56.89 10.82
C TYR A 146 -12.30 56.37 9.58
N PHE A 147 -11.39 55.42 9.79
CA PHE A 147 -10.90 54.55 8.74
C PHE A 147 -10.63 53.15 9.28
N VAL A 148 -10.64 52.17 8.39
CA VAL A 148 -10.53 50.76 8.75
C VAL A 148 -9.48 50.08 7.89
N HIS A 149 -8.52 49.42 8.52
CA HIS A 149 -7.69 48.43 7.83
C HIS A 149 -8.38 47.07 7.84
N LYS A 150 -8.51 46.45 6.67
CA LYS A 150 -8.97 45.07 6.53
C LYS A 150 -7.78 44.15 6.40
N LEU A 151 -7.74 43.12 7.23
CA LEU A 151 -6.66 42.14 7.27
C LEU A 151 -7.20 40.76 6.91
N ASN A 152 -6.46 40.04 6.07
CA ASN A 152 -6.70 38.64 5.77
C ASN A 152 -6.03 37.77 6.84
N MET A 153 -6.60 36.58 7.07
CA MET A 153 -5.97 35.52 7.86
C MET A 153 -5.73 34.32 6.96
N THR A 154 -4.53 33.75 7.00
CA THR A 154 -4.14 32.56 6.24
C THR A 154 -3.65 31.48 7.19
N ILE A 155 -4.16 30.26 7.06
CA ILE A 155 -3.73 29.08 7.81
C ILE A 155 -2.94 28.23 6.83
N ALA A 156 -1.69 27.92 7.15
CA ALA A 156 -0.84 27.06 6.31
C ALA A 156 -1.40 25.63 6.28
N GLY A 157 -1.29 24.95 5.14
CA GLY A 157 -1.55 23.51 5.06
C GLY A 157 -0.47 22.69 5.77
N GLY A 158 -0.81 21.48 6.20
CA GLY A 158 0.13 20.50 6.73
C GLY A 158 -0.48 19.57 7.79
N SER A 159 0.34 18.61 8.23
CA SER A 159 -0.05 17.61 9.23
C SER A 159 -0.46 18.19 10.59
N HIS A 160 -0.08 19.43 10.91
CA HIS A 160 -0.52 20.12 12.12
C HIS A 160 -2.04 20.34 12.16
N LEU A 161 -2.72 20.36 11.01
CA LEU A 161 -4.18 20.43 10.95
C LEU A 161 -4.87 19.09 11.24
N LEU A 162 -4.11 17.99 11.35
CA LEU A 162 -4.60 16.67 11.79
C LEU A 162 -4.64 16.53 13.33
N ALA A 163 -4.32 17.58 14.07
CA ALA A 163 -4.31 17.56 15.54
C ALA A 163 -5.68 17.23 16.15
N GLY A 164 -6.77 17.48 15.42
CA GLY A 164 -8.13 17.09 15.76
C GLY A 164 -9.16 18.16 15.39
N SER A 165 -10.42 17.78 15.30
CA SER A 165 -11.50 18.70 14.96
C SER A 165 -11.83 19.65 16.12
N GLY A 166 -12.17 20.90 15.82
CA GLY A 166 -12.63 21.90 16.77
C GLY A 166 -12.43 23.33 16.27
N THR A 167 -12.84 24.30 17.10
CA THR A 167 -12.52 25.72 16.88
C THR A 167 -11.22 26.02 17.61
N TYR A 168 -10.17 26.35 16.87
CA TYR A 168 -8.86 26.73 17.40
C TYR A 168 -8.83 28.23 17.56
N SER A 169 -8.55 28.72 18.77
CA SER A 169 -8.60 30.16 19.08
C SER A 169 -7.42 30.62 19.91
N THR A 170 -7.09 31.90 19.77
CA THR A 170 -6.14 32.65 20.60
C THR A 170 -6.52 34.13 20.56
N THR A 171 -5.73 34.98 21.21
CA THR A 171 -5.83 36.44 21.07
C THR A 171 -4.56 37.00 20.45
N LEU A 172 -4.70 38.10 19.73
CA LEU A 172 -3.61 38.86 19.16
C LEU A 172 -3.40 40.18 19.91
N THR A 173 -2.17 40.65 19.89
CA THR A 173 -1.80 42.02 20.20
C THR A 173 -1.56 42.78 18.89
N LEU A 174 -2.34 43.84 18.67
CA LEU A 174 -2.15 44.80 17.59
C LEU A 174 -1.59 46.10 18.15
N THR A 175 -0.49 46.57 17.56
CA THR A 175 0.22 47.77 18.04
C THR A 175 0.46 48.74 16.89
N LEU A 176 -0.07 49.95 17.03
CA LEU A 176 0.28 51.07 16.16
C LEU A 176 1.59 51.69 16.66
N VAL A 177 2.57 51.81 15.78
CA VAL A 177 3.93 52.26 16.11
C VAL A 177 4.31 53.44 15.21
N ALA A 178 4.80 54.52 15.81
CA ALA A 178 5.31 55.67 15.07
C ALA A 178 6.63 55.34 14.34
N GLN A 179 7.05 56.20 13.41
CA GLN A 179 8.28 56.00 12.62
C GLN A 179 9.54 55.79 13.49
N ASN A 180 9.60 56.44 14.67
CA ASN A 180 10.70 56.33 15.62
C ASN A 180 10.63 55.09 16.53
N GLY A 181 9.65 54.19 16.33
CA GLY A 181 9.46 52.99 17.13
C GLY A 181 8.62 53.19 18.41
N THR A 182 8.16 54.41 18.70
CA THR A 182 7.30 54.66 19.87
C THR A 182 5.91 54.02 19.67
N ILE A 183 5.43 53.30 20.68
CA ILE A 183 4.07 52.75 20.70
C ILE A 183 3.07 53.90 20.82
N VAL A 184 2.12 53.95 19.89
CA VAL A 184 1.07 54.97 19.85
C VAL A 184 -0.21 54.43 20.48
N ALA A 185 -0.60 53.21 20.11
CA ALA A 185 -1.78 52.53 20.63
C ALA A 185 -1.59 51.01 20.57
N THR A 186 -2.18 50.30 21.53
CA THR A 186 -2.14 48.84 21.60
C THR A 186 -3.52 48.30 21.95
N ASN A 187 -3.95 47.25 21.26
CA ASN A 187 -5.04 46.38 21.70
C ASN A 187 -4.49 44.96 21.84
N SER A 188 -4.38 44.46 23.07
CA SER A 188 -3.79 43.17 23.40
C SER A 188 -4.80 42.02 23.47
N ASN A 189 -6.07 42.24 23.11
CA ASN A 189 -7.12 41.25 23.29
C ASN A 189 -8.01 41.13 22.03
N VAL A 190 -7.37 40.94 20.87
CA VAL A 190 -8.09 40.72 19.60
C VAL A 190 -8.31 39.21 19.41
N PRO A 191 -9.51 38.67 19.67
CA PRO A 191 -9.81 37.25 19.50
C PRO A 191 -9.76 36.86 18.02
N VAL A 192 -9.07 35.76 17.75
CA VAL A 192 -8.97 35.16 16.42
C VAL A 192 -9.16 33.66 16.53
N SER A 193 -9.77 33.06 15.51
CA SER A 193 -10.03 31.63 15.48
C SER A 193 -10.16 31.09 14.07
N PHE A 194 -10.01 29.78 13.92
CA PHE A 194 -10.41 29.07 12.72
C PHE A 194 -11.00 27.71 13.11
N ILE A 195 -11.71 27.08 12.18
CA ILE A 195 -12.42 25.83 12.43
C ILE A 195 -11.72 24.71 11.67
N VAL A 196 -11.38 23.63 12.37
CA VAL A 196 -11.03 22.35 11.75
C VAL A 196 -12.20 21.40 11.96
N SER A 197 -12.92 21.06 10.90
CA SER A 197 -14.00 20.08 10.93
C SER A 197 -13.61 18.76 10.27
N PHE A 198 -12.44 18.70 9.62
CA PHE A 198 -11.89 17.48 9.07
C PHE A 198 -11.63 16.42 10.15
N ASN A 199 -12.06 15.19 9.90
CA ASN A 199 -11.83 14.04 10.76
C ASN A 199 -11.37 12.84 9.91
N ASN A 200 -10.09 12.49 10.00
CA ASN A 200 -9.55 11.29 9.36
C ASN A 200 -9.63 10.06 10.28
N SER A 201 -10.85 9.62 10.59
CA SER A 201 -11.05 8.40 11.36
C SER A 201 -11.28 7.20 10.45
N CYS A 202 -10.60 6.10 10.79
CA CYS A 202 -10.86 4.76 10.26
C CYS A 202 -11.76 3.92 11.17
N THR A 203 -12.18 4.47 12.32
CA THR A 203 -12.95 3.72 13.32
C THR A 203 -14.27 3.24 12.73
N GLY A 204 -14.55 1.94 12.91
CA GLY A 204 -15.78 1.30 12.45
C GLY A 204 -15.73 0.83 10.99
N ALA A 205 -14.69 1.18 10.22
CA ALA A 205 -14.50 0.60 8.89
C ALA A 205 -14.22 -0.89 9.01
N THR A 206 -14.90 -1.70 8.21
CA THR A 206 -14.66 -3.15 8.13
C THR A 206 -14.40 -3.58 6.70
N ILE A 207 -13.75 -4.73 6.55
CA ILE A 207 -13.56 -5.39 5.27
C ILE A 207 -14.25 -6.74 5.24
N ASN A 208 -14.73 -7.12 4.06
CA ASN A 208 -15.12 -8.48 3.74
C ASN A 208 -14.38 -8.96 2.49
N SER A 209 -14.32 -10.26 2.30
CA SER A 209 -13.61 -10.89 1.20
C SER A 209 -14.46 -11.99 0.57
N TYR A 210 -14.25 -12.21 -0.72
CA TYR A 210 -14.85 -13.31 -1.47
C TYR A 210 -13.84 -13.90 -2.44
N PHE A 211 -13.88 -15.21 -2.60
CA PHE A 211 -13.14 -15.95 -3.62
C PHE A 211 -14.14 -16.51 -4.64
N SER A 212 -13.97 -16.16 -5.92
CA SER A 212 -14.98 -16.45 -6.95
C SER A 212 -14.81 -17.84 -7.56
N ASN A 213 -13.65 -18.10 -8.16
CA ASN A 213 -13.42 -19.26 -9.02
C ASN A 213 -12.16 -20.03 -8.61
N GLN A 214 -12.30 -21.34 -8.44
CA GLN A 214 -11.18 -22.25 -8.27
C GLN A 214 -10.51 -22.51 -9.64
N PRO A 215 -9.26 -22.10 -9.88
CA PRO A 215 -8.53 -22.52 -11.07
C PRO A 215 -8.32 -24.02 -11.09
N VAL A 216 -8.48 -24.62 -12.26
CA VAL A 216 -8.23 -26.04 -12.50
C VAL A 216 -7.09 -26.18 -13.50
N PHE A 217 -6.13 -27.04 -13.19
CA PHE A 217 -5.08 -27.50 -14.09
C PHE A 217 -5.44 -28.91 -14.57
N THR A 218 -5.65 -29.05 -15.88
CA THR A 218 -6.17 -30.28 -16.49
C THR A 218 -5.12 -31.13 -17.19
N ASP A 219 -3.94 -30.58 -17.41
CA ASP A 219 -2.83 -31.25 -18.09
C ASP A 219 -1.48 -30.66 -17.67
N TYR A 220 -0.42 -31.35 -18.12
CA TYR A 220 0.97 -30.99 -17.86
C TYR A 220 1.35 -29.61 -18.43
N ALA A 221 0.85 -29.25 -19.62
CA ALA A 221 1.19 -27.98 -20.25
C ALA A 221 0.63 -26.80 -19.43
N ALA A 222 -0.60 -26.92 -18.93
CA ALA A 222 -1.21 -25.95 -18.04
C ALA A 222 -0.43 -25.83 -16.70
N GLN A 223 0.01 -26.95 -16.11
CA GLN A 223 0.82 -26.93 -14.90
C GLN A 223 2.18 -26.22 -15.12
N MET A 224 2.81 -26.42 -16.28
CA MET A 224 4.08 -25.78 -16.60
C MET A 224 3.94 -24.30 -16.96
N ALA A 225 2.83 -23.91 -17.59
CA ALA A 225 2.55 -22.51 -17.95
C ALA A 225 2.05 -21.67 -16.75
N GLY A 226 1.40 -22.30 -15.77
CA GLY A 226 0.70 -21.59 -14.71
C GLY A 226 -0.65 -21.04 -15.19
N ARG A 227 -1.30 -20.24 -14.35
CA ARG A 227 -2.63 -19.69 -14.68
C ARG A 227 -2.88 -18.37 -13.98
N THR A 228 -3.53 -17.44 -14.67
CA THR A 228 -4.15 -16.26 -14.05
C THR A 228 -5.66 -16.44 -14.01
N VAL A 229 -6.25 -16.22 -12.84
CA VAL A 229 -7.70 -16.17 -12.64
C VAL A 229 -8.10 -14.72 -12.45
N THR A 230 -8.84 -14.19 -13.40
CA THR A 230 -9.34 -12.82 -13.35
C THR A 230 -10.42 -12.66 -12.29
N ASP A 231 -10.40 -11.56 -11.54
CA ASP A 231 -11.38 -11.27 -10.47
C ASP A 231 -11.50 -12.44 -9.45
N ALA A 232 -10.38 -13.12 -9.18
CA ALA A 232 -10.33 -14.27 -8.28
C ALA A 232 -10.71 -13.89 -6.84
N VAL A 233 -10.20 -12.75 -6.37
CA VAL A 233 -10.45 -12.25 -5.01
C VAL A 233 -11.16 -10.90 -5.09
N SER A 234 -12.18 -10.73 -4.27
CA SER A 234 -12.92 -9.48 -4.12
C SER A 234 -12.81 -8.99 -2.69
N ILE A 235 -12.43 -7.73 -2.49
CA ILE A 235 -12.38 -7.08 -1.18
C ILE A 235 -13.45 -5.99 -1.15
N GLN A 236 -14.41 -6.14 -0.25
CA GLN A 236 -15.46 -5.16 -0.02
C GLN A 236 -15.14 -4.37 1.25
N TYR A 237 -15.34 -3.06 1.18
CA TYR A 237 -15.12 -2.13 2.29
C TYR A 237 -16.46 -1.58 2.74
N ALA A 238 -16.74 -1.68 4.04
CA ALA A 238 -17.88 -1.07 4.69
C ALA A 238 -17.37 0.04 5.62
N PRO A 239 -17.27 1.29 5.13
CA PRO A 239 -16.63 2.37 5.88
C PRO A 239 -17.42 2.81 7.12
N ASN A 240 -18.75 2.64 7.17
CA ASN A 240 -19.57 2.99 8.34
C ASN A 240 -19.32 4.42 8.89
N GLN A 241 -19.27 5.41 7.99
CA GLN A 241 -18.91 6.83 8.24
C GLN A 241 -17.40 7.13 8.35
N ALA A 242 -16.55 6.13 8.34
CA ALA A 242 -15.11 6.36 8.25
C ALA A 242 -14.75 7.03 6.92
N VAL A 243 -13.93 8.07 6.98
CA VAL A 243 -13.31 8.69 5.81
C VAL A 243 -11.97 8.03 5.54
N CYS A 244 -11.20 7.68 6.57
CA CYS A 244 -10.00 6.83 6.50
C CYS A 244 -9.08 7.09 5.29
N THR A 245 -8.57 8.30 5.10
CA THR A 245 -7.50 8.63 4.12
C THR A 245 -6.15 8.05 4.57
N GLY A 246 -5.25 7.73 3.64
CA GLY A 246 -3.93 7.13 3.93
C GLY A 246 -3.99 5.66 4.33
N TRP A 247 -5.09 4.96 4.04
CA TRP A 247 -5.26 3.57 4.41
C TRP A 247 -4.43 2.63 3.52
N SER A 248 -4.03 1.48 4.06
CA SER A 248 -3.36 0.41 3.31
C SER A 248 -4.17 -0.90 3.42
N LEU A 249 -4.20 -1.68 2.35
CA LEU A 249 -4.67 -3.07 2.38
C LEU A 249 -3.45 -3.98 2.21
N LYS A 250 -3.21 -4.85 3.19
CA LYS A 250 -2.17 -5.87 3.13
C LYS A 250 -2.77 -7.26 3.15
N VAL A 251 -2.02 -8.22 2.63
CA VAL A 251 -2.37 -9.63 2.63
C VAL A 251 -1.18 -10.46 3.13
N ARG A 252 -1.47 -11.57 3.79
CA ARG A 252 -0.50 -12.65 4.02
C ARG A 252 -1.16 -14.01 3.82
N ALA A 253 -0.37 -14.99 3.41
CA ALA A 253 -0.78 -16.39 3.42
C ALA A 253 -0.57 -16.97 4.82
N ASN A 254 -1.56 -17.71 5.34
CA ASN A 254 -1.47 -18.35 6.65
C ASN A 254 -0.71 -19.70 6.60
N GLY A 255 -0.21 -20.09 5.42
CA GLY A 255 0.51 -21.33 5.19
C GLY A 255 0.59 -21.67 3.71
N ASN A 256 1.07 -22.88 3.42
CA ASN A 256 1.05 -23.45 2.07
C ASN A 256 -0.37 -23.78 1.62
N PHE A 257 -0.55 -23.97 0.33
CA PHE A 257 -1.75 -24.59 -0.22
C PHE A 257 -1.65 -26.11 -0.03
N MET A 258 -2.56 -26.69 0.76
CA MET A 258 -2.50 -28.08 1.23
C MET A 258 -3.58 -28.96 0.59
N ASN A 259 -3.20 -30.21 0.29
CA ASN A 259 -4.11 -31.32 -0.03
C ASN A 259 -3.60 -32.59 0.68
N GLY A 260 -4.11 -32.87 1.89
CA GLY A 260 -3.57 -33.92 2.77
C GLY A 260 -2.11 -33.63 3.16
N SER A 261 -1.20 -34.56 2.86
CA SER A 261 0.24 -34.39 3.10
C SER A 261 0.98 -33.64 1.99
N ASN A 262 0.32 -33.33 0.87
CA ASN A 262 0.93 -32.62 -0.26
C ASN A 262 0.74 -31.11 -0.07
N SER A 263 1.76 -30.33 -0.47
CA SER A 263 1.73 -28.87 -0.31
C SER A 263 2.35 -28.16 -1.49
N VAL A 264 1.80 -26.98 -1.83
CA VAL A 264 2.41 -26.02 -2.75
C VAL A 264 2.69 -24.72 -1.99
N PRO A 265 3.95 -24.25 -1.95
CA PRO A 265 4.31 -23.03 -1.22
C PRO A 265 3.57 -21.78 -1.70
N ALA A 266 3.19 -20.91 -0.76
CA ALA A 266 2.44 -19.69 -1.06
C ALA A 266 3.18 -18.72 -1.99
N GLN A 267 4.53 -18.73 -1.99
CA GLN A 267 5.36 -17.85 -2.84
C GLN A 267 5.16 -18.04 -4.36
N TYR A 268 4.55 -19.15 -4.78
CA TYR A 268 4.18 -19.39 -6.18
C TYR A 268 2.85 -18.75 -6.57
N PHE A 269 2.21 -18.03 -5.66
CA PHE A 269 0.95 -17.35 -5.86
C PHE A 269 1.18 -15.85 -5.71
N ALA A 270 0.47 -15.06 -6.52
CA ALA A 270 0.48 -13.61 -6.42
C ALA A 270 -0.94 -13.07 -6.58
N LEU A 271 -1.19 -11.91 -5.98
CA LEU A 271 -2.39 -11.12 -6.26
C LEU A 271 -2.01 -9.88 -7.06
N ARG A 272 -2.84 -9.50 -8.02
CA ARG A 272 -2.65 -8.30 -8.82
C ARG A 272 -3.95 -7.51 -8.81
N PHE A 273 -3.87 -6.21 -8.55
CA PHE A 273 -5.04 -5.35 -8.68
C PHE A 273 -5.57 -5.40 -10.12
N ASN A 274 -6.89 -5.58 -10.27
CA ASN A 274 -7.53 -5.59 -11.57
C ASN A 274 -8.37 -4.33 -11.77
N ARG A 275 -9.35 -4.10 -10.90
CA ARG A 275 -10.29 -2.97 -11.05
C ARG A 275 -11.03 -2.62 -9.76
N VAL A 276 -11.59 -1.42 -9.75
CA VAL A 276 -12.66 -1.01 -8.84
C VAL A 276 -13.98 -1.51 -9.43
N ALA A 277 -14.66 -2.43 -8.74
CA ALA A 277 -15.95 -2.96 -9.17
C ALA A 277 -17.11 -2.02 -8.81
N SER A 278 -17.03 -1.35 -7.66
CA SER A 278 -18.02 -0.37 -7.22
C SER A 278 -17.42 0.59 -6.19
N GLY A 279 -18.06 1.75 -6.02
CA GLY A 279 -17.70 2.74 -5.01
C GLY A 279 -16.48 3.59 -5.33
N SER A 280 -15.88 4.13 -4.29
CA SER A 280 -14.71 5.02 -4.31
C SER A 280 -13.80 4.68 -3.12
N PRO A 281 -12.47 4.74 -3.29
CA PRO A 281 -11.76 5.53 -4.31
C PRO A 281 -11.50 4.77 -5.62
N THR A 282 -11.26 5.52 -6.70
CA THR A 282 -10.82 4.97 -8.01
C THR A 282 -9.39 4.41 -7.92
N ALA A 283 -8.97 3.60 -8.90
CA ALA A 283 -7.62 3.03 -8.96
C ALA A 283 -6.51 4.09 -8.84
N ALA A 284 -6.66 5.23 -9.53
CA ALA A 284 -5.70 6.33 -9.45
C ALA A 284 -5.67 6.98 -8.06
N GLN A 285 -6.82 7.09 -7.40
CA GLN A 285 -6.95 7.69 -6.06
C GLN A 285 -6.44 6.81 -4.93
N ILE A 286 -6.35 5.49 -5.13
CA ILE A 286 -5.71 4.56 -4.20
C ILE A 286 -4.23 4.32 -4.50
N GLY A 287 -3.67 4.96 -5.54
CA GLY A 287 -2.26 4.83 -5.92
C GLY A 287 -1.84 3.41 -6.32
N VAL A 288 -2.78 2.55 -6.72
CA VAL A 288 -2.48 1.13 -7.00
C VAL A 288 -1.86 0.93 -8.38
N THR A 289 -1.02 -0.08 -8.51
CA THR A 289 -0.46 -0.52 -9.80
C THR A 289 -0.95 -1.92 -10.16
N ASN A 290 -0.89 -2.27 -11.45
CA ASN A 290 -1.21 -3.63 -11.91
C ASN A 290 0.00 -4.58 -11.81
N ASN A 291 0.92 -4.33 -10.89
CA ASN A 291 2.03 -5.24 -10.63
C ASN A 291 1.56 -6.42 -9.77
N ALA A 292 2.08 -7.60 -10.04
CA ALA A 292 1.80 -8.78 -9.24
C ALA A 292 2.55 -8.71 -7.91
N VAL A 293 1.83 -8.91 -6.81
CA VAL A 293 2.39 -8.98 -5.45
C VAL A 293 2.42 -10.44 -5.02
N ALA A 294 3.61 -11.03 -4.93
CA ALA A 294 3.79 -12.41 -4.48
C ALA A 294 3.32 -12.57 -3.03
N LEU A 295 2.60 -13.66 -2.74
CA LEU A 295 2.15 -13.96 -1.39
C LEU A 295 3.35 -14.40 -0.53
N ALA A 296 3.32 -13.96 0.73
CA ALA A 296 4.30 -14.31 1.75
C ALA A 296 3.60 -14.66 3.07
N TYR A 297 4.34 -15.22 4.03
CA TYR A 297 3.83 -15.47 5.38
C TYR A 297 3.78 -14.20 6.25
N SER A 298 4.46 -13.14 5.81
CA SER A 298 4.36 -11.79 6.36
C SER A 298 3.42 -10.93 5.53
N ASP A 299 2.92 -9.83 6.11
CA ASP A 299 2.05 -8.89 5.40
C ASP A 299 2.78 -8.23 4.22
N VAL A 300 2.21 -8.35 3.03
CA VAL A 300 2.63 -7.65 1.81
C VAL A 300 1.52 -6.69 1.37
N ALA A 301 1.90 -5.48 0.92
CA ALA A 301 0.92 -4.45 0.56
C ALA A 301 0.33 -4.72 -0.83
N LEU A 302 -1.00 -4.74 -0.90
CA LEU A 302 -1.76 -4.74 -2.16
C LEU A 302 -2.14 -3.32 -2.58
N ILE A 303 -2.46 -2.49 -1.59
CA ILE A 303 -2.68 -1.05 -1.71
C ILE A 303 -1.91 -0.42 -0.55
N ASP A 304 -1.07 0.57 -0.85
CA ASP A 304 -0.25 1.22 0.16
C ASP A 304 -0.51 2.72 0.22
N GLN A 305 -0.96 3.20 1.38
CA GLN A 305 -1.18 4.62 1.67
C GLN A 305 -2.04 5.33 0.62
N SER A 306 -3.28 4.89 0.47
CA SER A 306 -4.25 5.50 -0.46
C SER A 306 -4.38 7.02 -0.28
N ASP A 307 -4.23 7.78 -1.36
CA ASP A 307 -4.33 9.25 -1.39
C ASP A 307 -5.74 9.75 -1.07
N GLN A 308 -6.75 8.88 -1.18
CA GLN A 308 -8.13 9.20 -0.86
C GLN A 308 -8.74 8.24 0.16
N GLY A 309 -9.64 8.81 0.95
CA GLY A 309 -10.48 8.09 1.87
C GLY A 309 -11.67 7.40 1.22
N PHE A 310 -12.29 6.46 1.95
CA PHE A 310 -13.58 5.90 1.55
C PHE A 310 -14.66 6.98 1.59
N THR A 311 -15.64 6.89 0.69
CA THR A 311 -16.84 7.73 0.80
C THR A 311 -17.78 7.13 1.85
N ALA A 312 -18.23 7.97 2.80
CA ALA A 312 -19.14 7.54 3.85
C ALA A 312 -20.40 6.90 3.25
N TYR A 313 -20.79 5.74 3.79
CA TYR A 313 -21.95 4.94 3.37
C TYR A 313 -21.94 4.42 1.92
N ALA A 314 -20.86 4.64 1.17
CA ALA A 314 -20.68 4.01 -0.12
C ALA A 314 -19.94 2.67 0.07
N GLY A 315 -20.61 1.57 -0.24
CA GLY A 315 -19.93 0.29 -0.37
C GLY A 315 -18.89 0.39 -1.49
N THR A 316 -17.65 0.00 -1.19
CA THR A 316 -16.55 0.01 -2.17
C THR A 316 -16.06 -1.41 -2.36
N GLU A 317 -15.77 -1.80 -3.60
CA GLU A 317 -15.30 -3.14 -3.90
C GLU A 317 -14.13 -3.11 -4.88
N HIS A 318 -13.03 -3.74 -4.48
CA HIS A 318 -11.85 -3.92 -5.32
C HIS A 318 -11.71 -5.39 -5.71
N LYS A 319 -11.36 -5.63 -6.98
CA LYS A 319 -11.11 -6.96 -7.52
C LYS A 319 -9.64 -7.18 -7.79
N PHE A 320 -9.15 -8.36 -7.45
CA PHE A 320 -7.79 -8.79 -7.66
C PHE A 320 -7.77 -10.08 -8.48
N ASP A 321 -6.88 -10.14 -9.45
CA ASP A 321 -6.52 -11.37 -10.13
C ASP A 321 -5.66 -12.23 -9.20
N MET A 322 -5.79 -13.55 -9.29
CA MET A 322 -4.86 -14.49 -8.68
C MET A 322 -3.99 -15.11 -9.77
N ILE A 323 -2.68 -14.99 -9.62
CA ILE A 323 -1.68 -15.53 -10.53
C ILE A 323 -1.01 -16.71 -9.84
N ILE A 324 -1.05 -17.87 -10.47
CA ILE A 324 -0.36 -19.08 -10.04
C ILE A 324 0.79 -19.29 -11.01
N ALA A 325 2.02 -19.25 -10.51
CA ALA A 325 3.20 -19.53 -11.31
C ALA A 325 3.16 -20.97 -11.85
N GLY A 326 3.63 -21.17 -13.07
CA GLY A 326 3.81 -22.51 -13.61
C GLY A 326 5.10 -23.16 -13.10
N GLY A 327 5.15 -24.49 -13.10
CA GLY A 327 6.39 -25.23 -12.87
C GLY A 327 6.25 -26.50 -12.04
N ASN A 328 7.40 -27.05 -11.66
CA ASN A 328 7.50 -28.36 -11.00
C ASN A 328 6.74 -28.44 -9.66
N HIS A 329 6.51 -27.30 -9.00
CA HIS A 329 5.75 -27.22 -7.75
C HIS A 329 4.25 -27.56 -7.93
N LEU A 330 3.73 -27.53 -9.17
CA LEU A 330 2.37 -27.96 -9.50
C LEU A 330 2.30 -29.44 -9.93
N LEU A 331 3.43 -30.15 -10.01
CA LEU A 331 3.49 -31.59 -10.30
C LEU A 331 3.23 -32.41 -9.02
N VAL A 332 2.07 -32.17 -8.44
CA VAL A 332 1.58 -32.78 -7.20
C VAL A 332 0.36 -33.66 -7.51
N PRO A 333 -0.01 -34.61 -6.63
CA PRO A 333 -1.16 -35.48 -6.86
C PRO A 333 -2.45 -34.70 -7.13
N ASN A 334 -3.34 -35.30 -7.93
CA ASN A 334 -4.67 -34.75 -8.20
C ASN A 334 -5.42 -34.45 -6.89
N GLY A 335 -6.14 -33.33 -6.89
CA GLY A 335 -7.02 -32.91 -5.81
C GLY A 335 -7.07 -31.40 -5.64
N THR A 336 -7.78 -30.97 -4.60
CA THR A 336 -8.02 -29.57 -4.28
C THR A 336 -7.03 -29.11 -3.22
N TYR A 337 -6.23 -28.11 -3.56
CA TYR A 337 -5.24 -27.51 -2.67
C TYR A 337 -5.80 -26.21 -2.11
N THR A 338 -5.85 -26.08 -0.78
CA THR A 338 -6.50 -24.97 -0.08
C THR A 338 -5.52 -24.23 0.82
N ALA A 339 -5.66 -22.91 0.91
CA ALA A 339 -4.95 -22.06 1.87
C ALA A 339 -5.90 -20.97 2.36
N SER A 340 -5.60 -20.40 3.53
CA SER A 340 -6.29 -19.21 4.03
C SER A 340 -5.40 -17.99 3.85
N LEU A 341 -5.95 -16.90 3.31
CA LEU A 341 -5.30 -15.60 3.21
C LEU A 341 -5.90 -14.66 4.26
N THR A 342 -5.04 -13.96 4.99
CA THR A 342 -5.46 -12.90 5.92
C THR A 342 -5.29 -11.56 5.24
N PHE A 343 -6.40 -10.88 4.97
CA PHE A 343 -6.44 -9.50 4.52
C PHE A 343 -6.58 -8.58 5.72
N THR A 344 -5.77 -7.52 5.78
CA THR A 344 -5.82 -6.56 6.88
C THR A 344 -5.84 -5.14 6.33
N LEU A 345 -6.83 -4.37 6.76
CA LEU A 345 -6.95 -2.93 6.54
C LEU A 345 -6.18 -2.20 7.65
N TYR A 346 -5.33 -1.26 7.26
CA TYR A 346 -4.57 -0.39 8.17
C TYR A 346 -4.95 1.07 7.95
N ASN A 347 -4.84 1.88 8.99
CA ASN A 347 -4.92 3.34 8.89
C ASN A 347 -3.56 3.95 8.44
N GLN A 348 -3.53 5.28 8.28
CA GLN A 348 -2.32 6.04 7.93
C GLN A 348 -1.13 5.86 8.89
N ASN A 349 -1.40 5.45 10.13
CA ASN A 349 -0.36 5.20 11.14
C ASN A 349 0.07 3.72 11.17
N ASN A 350 -0.30 2.94 10.15
CA ASN A 350 -0.06 1.50 10.05
C ASN A 350 -0.61 0.70 11.25
N GLN A 351 -1.71 1.17 11.85
CA GLN A 351 -2.45 0.45 12.89
C GLN A 351 -3.58 -0.36 12.26
N VAL A 352 -3.80 -1.57 12.76
CA VAL A 352 -4.86 -2.46 12.28
C VAL A 352 -6.23 -1.83 12.53
N VAL A 353 -7.03 -1.77 11.47
CA VAL A 353 -8.43 -1.30 11.50
C VAL A 353 -9.39 -2.48 11.45
N SER A 354 -9.17 -3.39 10.50
CA SER A 354 -10.03 -4.56 10.29
C SER A 354 -9.25 -5.69 9.63
N THR A 355 -9.63 -6.93 9.94
CA THR A 355 -9.00 -8.13 9.39
C THR A 355 -10.08 -9.10 8.91
N LYS A 356 -9.83 -9.75 7.78
CA LYS A 356 -10.68 -10.81 7.22
C LYS A 356 -9.84 -11.97 6.71
N ILE A 357 -10.24 -13.18 7.08
CA ILE A 357 -9.67 -14.42 6.55
C ILE A 357 -10.52 -14.91 5.39
N GLN A 358 -9.87 -15.26 4.27
CA GLN A 358 -10.48 -15.83 3.08
C GLN A 358 -9.80 -17.15 2.73
N ASP A 359 -10.58 -18.22 2.62
CA ASP A 359 -10.08 -19.46 2.04
C ASP A 359 -10.04 -19.33 0.51
N VAL A 360 -8.91 -19.73 -0.07
CA VAL A 360 -8.65 -19.77 -1.50
C VAL A 360 -8.20 -21.17 -1.88
N SER A 361 -8.44 -21.55 -3.13
CA SER A 361 -8.10 -22.89 -3.59
C SER A 361 -7.74 -22.94 -5.05
N PHE A 362 -7.03 -23.99 -5.45
CA PHE A 362 -6.91 -24.41 -6.84
C PHE A 362 -7.05 -25.93 -6.91
N GLN A 363 -7.22 -26.48 -8.10
CA GLN A 363 -7.38 -27.91 -8.33
C GLN A 363 -6.36 -28.41 -9.34
N ILE A 364 -5.70 -29.51 -9.01
CA ILE A 364 -5.03 -30.36 -9.99
C ILE A 364 -6.01 -31.47 -10.34
N ASN A 365 -6.47 -31.49 -11.58
CA ASN A 365 -7.35 -32.53 -12.10
C ASN A 365 -6.84 -32.99 -13.46
N SER A 366 -5.62 -33.52 -13.47
CA SER A 366 -5.02 -34.03 -14.69
C SER A 366 -5.66 -35.37 -15.04
N SER A 367 -6.27 -35.46 -16.22
CA SER A 367 -6.92 -36.69 -16.72
C SER A 367 -5.91 -37.77 -17.16
N THR A 368 -4.62 -37.57 -16.88
CA THR A 368 -3.53 -38.53 -17.15
C THR A 368 -3.56 -39.79 -16.27
N ASN A 369 -4.68 -40.06 -15.60
CA ASN A 369 -4.90 -41.23 -14.72
C ASN A 369 -4.74 -42.59 -15.43
N SER A 370 -4.53 -42.62 -16.75
CA SER A 370 -4.19 -43.84 -17.49
C SER A 370 -2.71 -44.22 -17.42
N TYR A 371 -1.86 -43.39 -16.81
CA TYR A 371 -0.42 -43.62 -16.72
C TYR A 371 0.06 -43.68 -15.27
N THR A 372 0.87 -44.68 -14.95
CA THR A 372 1.65 -44.71 -13.70
C THR A 372 3.13 -44.84 -14.01
N VAL A 373 3.95 -44.08 -13.30
CA VAL A 373 5.40 -44.08 -13.41
C VAL A 373 5.94 -44.43 -12.03
N VAL A 374 6.65 -45.56 -11.93
CA VAL A 374 7.17 -46.07 -10.66
C VAL A 374 8.66 -46.31 -10.79
N LEU A 375 9.43 -45.65 -9.93
CA LEU A 375 10.84 -46.01 -9.73
C LEU A 375 10.90 -47.25 -8.83
N GLN A 376 11.60 -48.29 -9.31
CA GLN A 376 11.68 -49.60 -8.64
C GLN A 376 13.15 -49.93 -8.32
N ASN A 377 13.37 -50.99 -7.54
CA ASN A 377 14.71 -51.51 -7.23
C ASN A 377 15.67 -50.43 -6.71
N SER A 378 15.16 -49.62 -5.77
CA SER A 378 15.90 -48.50 -5.17
C SER A 378 16.38 -47.46 -6.20
N SER A 379 15.67 -47.28 -7.32
CA SER A 379 15.98 -46.25 -8.31
C SER A 379 15.49 -44.87 -7.92
N ASN A 380 14.76 -44.75 -6.81
CA ASN A 380 14.42 -43.48 -6.17
C ASN A 380 15.63 -42.80 -5.51
N VAL A 381 16.78 -43.49 -5.40
CA VAL A 381 18.05 -42.92 -4.93
C VAL A 381 19.21 -43.43 -5.80
N VAL A 382 20.06 -42.51 -6.25
CA VAL A 382 21.23 -42.81 -7.09
C VAL A 382 22.45 -42.13 -6.49
N ASN A 383 23.42 -42.94 -6.05
CA ASN A 383 24.66 -42.46 -5.44
C ASN A 383 25.83 -42.74 -6.39
N MET A 384 26.45 -41.68 -6.91
CA MET A 384 27.67 -41.75 -7.70
C MET A 384 28.87 -41.38 -6.85
N VAL A 385 29.83 -42.29 -6.73
CA VAL A 385 30.95 -42.14 -5.79
C VAL A 385 32.26 -41.90 -6.53
N PHE A 386 32.84 -40.71 -6.34
CA PHE A 386 34.12 -40.29 -6.92
C PHE A 386 35.21 -40.28 -5.84
N ASN A 387 35.85 -41.44 -5.60
CA ASN A 387 36.84 -41.58 -4.52
C ASN A 387 38.29 -41.72 -5.01
N THR A 388 38.51 -41.88 -6.32
CA THR A 388 39.85 -42.09 -6.88
C THR A 388 40.04 -41.26 -8.13
N LEU A 389 41.31 -40.97 -8.47
CA LEU A 389 41.65 -40.35 -9.75
C LEU A 389 41.17 -41.21 -10.94
N ALA A 390 41.18 -42.54 -10.79
CA ALA A 390 40.67 -43.45 -11.82
C ALA A 390 39.17 -43.22 -12.07
N ASN A 391 38.36 -43.04 -11.02
CA ASN A 391 36.93 -42.74 -11.16
C ASN A 391 36.68 -41.44 -11.96
N TYR A 392 37.54 -40.43 -11.79
CA TYR A 392 37.48 -39.21 -12.60
C TYR A 392 37.91 -39.47 -14.04
N GLN A 393 39.02 -40.19 -14.25
CA GLN A 393 39.57 -40.46 -15.58
C GLN A 393 38.65 -41.35 -16.43
N SER A 394 37.97 -42.35 -15.85
CA SER A 394 37.06 -43.24 -16.58
C SER A 394 35.59 -42.82 -16.52
N GLY A 395 35.24 -41.92 -15.60
CA GLY A 395 33.85 -41.64 -15.23
C GLY A 395 33.29 -42.73 -14.30
N VAL A 396 32.16 -42.42 -13.65
CA VAL A 396 31.42 -43.33 -12.77
C VAL A 396 30.08 -43.66 -13.41
N SER A 397 29.63 -44.90 -13.25
CA SER A 397 28.35 -45.37 -13.76
C SER A 397 27.60 -46.17 -12.70
N VAL A 398 26.29 -45.93 -12.58
CA VAL A 398 25.37 -46.64 -11.69
C VAL A 398 24.20 -47.15 -12.52
N SER A 399 24.05 -48.47 -12.59
CA SER A 399 22.98 -49.13 -13.32
C SER A 399 21.91 -49.64 -12.37
N LYS A 400 20.65 -49.40 -12.71
CA LYS A 400 19.46 -49.88 -12.01
C LYS A 400 18.66 -50.75 -12.98
N ALA A 401 18.83 -52.06 -12.86
CA ALA A 401 18.06 -53.01 -13.64
C ALA A 401 16.57 -52.91 -13.26
N ARG A 402 15.67 -52.86 -14.26
CA ARG A 402 14.22 -52.65 -14.06
C ARG A 402 13.95 -51.45 -13.13
N GLY A 403 14.73 -50.38 -13.28
CA GLY A 403 14.70 -49.23 -12.40
C GLY A 403 13.47 -48.33 -12.59
N LEU A 404 12.82 -48.41 -13.75
CA LEU A 404 11.61 -47.66 -14.06
C LEU A 404 10.56 -48.59 -14.63
N LYS A 405 9.33 -48.50 -14.11
CA LYS A 405 8.15 -49.16 -14.67
C LYS A 405 7.11 -48.12 -15.04
N VAL A 406 6.59 -48.26 -16.26
CA VAL A 406 5.49 -47.45 -16.76
C VAL A 406 4.30 -48.36 -17.02
N THR A 407 3.16 -48.05 -16.42
CA THR A 407 1.86 -48.62 -16.82
C THR A 407 1.11 -47.58 -17.62
N GLY A 408 0.73 -47.84 -18.88
CA GLY A 408 0.01 -46.92 -19.74
C GLY A 408 -0.93 -47.64 -20.70
N TYR A 409 -2.21 -47.27 -20.73
CA TYR A 409 -3.21 -47.95 -21.58
C TYR A 409 -3.30 -47.40 -23.03
N SER A 410 -2.53 -46.34 -23.33
CA SER A 410 -2.41 -45.69 -24.63
C SER A 410 -0.95 -45.28 -24.88
N GLY A 411 -0.64 -44.76 -26.07
CA GLY A 411 0.70 -44.24 -26.38
C GLY A 411 1.13 -43.15 -25.41
N TYR A 412 2.40 -43.17 -24.99
CA TYR A 412 2.95 -42.26 -23.99
C TYR A 412 4.39 -41.85 -24.30
N GLN A 413 4.78 -40.73 -23.70
CA GLN A 413 6.17 -40.32 -23.59
C GLN A 413 6.56 -40.20 -22.12
N ILE A 414 7.80 -40.55 -21.80
CA ILE A 414 8.41 -40.20 -20.52
C ILE A 414 9.42 -39.09 -20.75
N LEU A 415 9.19 -37.98 -20.08
CA LEU A 415 10.11 -36.85 -19.98
C LEU A 415 11.00 -37.03 -18.76
N ILE A 416 12.25 -36.59 -18.88
CA ILE A 416 13.18 -36.42 -17.77
C ILE A 416 13.59 -34.94 -17.68
N LYS A 417 13.75 -34.44 -16.46
CA LYS A 417 14.41 -33.16 -16.15
C LYS A 417 14.88 -33.11 -14.71
N THR A 418 15.63 -32.08 -14.36
CA THR A 418 16.04 -31.78 -12.99
C THR A 418 15.24 -30.63 -12.37
N SER A 419 15.21 -30.57 -11.03
CA SER A 419 14.58 -29.47 -10.29
C SER A 419 15.36 -28.16 -10.38
N GLY A 420 16.68 -28.22 -10.61
CA GLY A 420 17.58 -27.08 -10.75
C GLY A 420 18.64 -27.30 -11.83
N SER A 421 19.37 -26.24 -12.19
CA SER A 421 20.43 -26.29 -13.21
C SER A 421 21.75 -26.87 -12.69
N ASN A 422 21.90 -27.01 -11.37
CA ASN A 422 23.09 -27.52 -10.71
C ASN A 422 22.74 -28.63 -9.72
N LEU A 423 23.70 -29.52 -9.47
CA LEU A 423 23.83 -30.21 -8.20
C LEU A 423 24.52 -29.28 -7.21
N GLU A 424 24.03 -29.24 -5.98
CA GLU A 424 24.46 -28.30 -4.93
C GLU A 424 24.95 -29.07 -3.71
N ASN A 425 26.00 -28.56 -3.05
CA ASN A 425 26.47 -29.06 -1.75
C ASN A 425 26.16 -28.08 -0.62
N GLU A 426 26.52 -28.44 0.62
CA GLU A 426 26.29 -27.61 1.81
C GLU A 426 27.15 -26.32 1.86
N ASN A 427 28.14 -26.19 0.98
CA ASN A 427 29.07 -25.05 0.91
C ASN A 427 28.80 -24.12 -0.28
N ASP A 428 27.59 -24.19 -0.87
CA ASP A 428 27.18 -23.44 -2.07
C ASP A 428 28.06 -23.69 -3.32
N GLU A 429 28.86 -24.76 -3.34
CA GLU A 429 29.53 -25.17 -4.56
C GLU A 429 28.56 -25.90 -5.48
N THR A 430 28.69 -25.64 -6.78
CA THR A 430 27.80 -26.20 -7.78
C THR A 430 28.53 -27.08 -8.80
N ILE A 431 27.83 -28.10 -9.28
CA ILE A 431 28.18 -28.87 -10.48
C ILE A 431 27.00 -28.76 -11.45
N PRO A 432 27.19 -28.33 -12.71
CA PRO A 432 26.09 -28.32 -13.68
C PRO A 432 25.48 -29.72 -13.84
N VAL A 433 24.15 -29.84 -13.81
CA VAL A 433 23.47 -31.15 -13.89
C VAL A 433 23.84 -31.96 -15.14
N GLY A 434 24.17 -31.27 -16.23
CA GLY A 434 24.61 -31.90 -17.48
C GLY A 434 25.93 -32.67 -17.40
N ALA A 435 26.64 -32.67 -16.26
CA ALA A 435 27.76 -33.57 -15.97
C ALA A 435 27.32 -35.04 -15.85
N VAL A 436 26.03 -35.27 -15.57
CA VAL A 436 25.43 -36.59 -15.44
C VAL A 436 24.53 -36.87 -16.63
N ASN A 437 24.68 -38.07 -17.20
CA ASN A 437 23.85 -38.60 -18.26
C ASN A 437 22.94 -39.71 -17.71
N VAL A 438 21.73 -39.81 -18.25
CA VAL A 438 20.81 -40.92 -18.02
C VAL A 438 20.59 -41.65 -19.32
N GLU A 439 21.00 -42.90 -19.35
CA GLU A 439 20.70 -43.85 -20.40
C GLU A 439 19.52 -44.71 -19.98
N THR A 440 18.53 -44.78 -20.86
CA THR A 440 17.36 -45.65 -20.67
C THR A 440 17.45 -46.79 -21.66
N THR A 441 17.31 -48.03 -21.19
CA THR A 441 17.18 -49.20 -22.06
C THR A 441 15.94 -49.99 -21.70
N LYS A 442 15.27 -50.55 -22.71
CA LYS A 442 14.09 -51.37 -22.50
C LYS A 442 14.49 -52.70 -21.86
N PHE A 443 13.79 -53.12 -20.81
CA PHE A 443 13.97 -54.42 -20.18
C PHE A 443 12.93 -55.43 -20.66
N THR A 444 11.65 -55.05 -20.69
CA THR A 444 10.57 -55.96 -21.11
C THR A 444 10.70 -56.33 -22.59
N SER A 445 10.66 -57.63 -22.92
CA SER A 445 10.52 -58.06 -24.31
C SER A 445 9.06 -57.90 -24.76
N THR A 446 8.80 -57.12 -25.80
CA THR A 446 7.45 -56.99 -26.37
C THR A 446 7.48 -57.19 -27.88
N ASN A 447 6.45 -57.83 -28.43
CA ASN A 447 6.29 -58.06 -29.86
C ASN A 447 5.54 -56.89 -30.52
N GLY A 448 6.01 -56.43 -31.67
CA GLY A 448 5.33 -55.44 -32.53
C GLY A 448 5.52 -53.98 -32.10
N ALA A 449 6.23 -53.20 -32.93
CA ALA A 449 6.61 -51.79 -32.79
C ALA A 449 7.74 -51.45 -31.78
N ALA A 450 8.69 -50.64 -32.25
CA ALA A 450 9.85 -50.20 -31.48
C ALA A 450 9.47 -49.08 -30.50
N ILE A 451 9.54 -49.39 -29.21
CA ILE A 451 9.60 -48.35 -28.18
C ILE A 451 10.97 -47.71 -28.29
N ASN A 452 11.00 -46.41 -28.58
CA ASN A 452 12.25 -45.68 -28.66
C ASN A 452 12.68 -45.24 -27.26
N VAL A 453 13.92 -45.50 -26.93
CA VAL A 453 14.56 -45.09 -25.68
C VAL A 453 15.78 -44.25 -26.00
N TYR A 454 16.08 -43.27 -25.15
CA TYR A 454 17.12 -42.31 -25.42
C TYR A 454 18.06 -42.11 -24.22
N THR A 455 19.30 -41.76 -24.53
CA THR A 455 20.26 -41.21 -23.57
C THR A 455 20.19 -39.70 -23.59
N ARG A 456 20.21 -39.08 -22.41
CA ARG A 456 20.17 -37.63 -22.23
C ARG A 456 21.16 -37.20 -21.16
N ALA A 457 21.91 -36.14 -21.42
CA ALA A 457 22.52 -35.36 -20.35
C ALA A 457 21.39 -34.69 -19.55
N LEU A 458 21.45 -34.74 -18.22
CA LEU A 458 20.46 -34.10 -17.37
C LEU A 458 20.40 -32.60 -17.64
N SER A 459 19.19 -32.04 -17.61
CA SER A 459 18.95 -30.61 -17.79
C SER A 459 17.64 -30.21 -17.12
N THR A 460 17.40 -28.91 -16.99
CA THR A 460 16.11 -28.37 -16.54
C THR A 460 15.05 -28.37 -17.63
N ALA A 461 15.43 -28.62 -18.89
CA ALA A 461 14.51 -28.71 -20.01
C ALA A 461 13.85 -30.09 -20.06
N ASP A 462 12.60 -30.14 -20.53
CA ASP A 462 11.90 -31.39 -20.74
C ASP A 462 12.57 -32.19 -21.87
N GLN A 463 13.08 -33.37 -21.54
CA GLN A 463 13.74 -34.24 -22.51
C GLN A 463 13.02 -35.59 -22.59
N ILE A 464 12.58 -35.97 -23.79
CA ILE A 464 12.00 -37.30 -24.01
C ILE A 464 13.11 -38.36 -23.85
N ILE A 465 12.91 -39.29 -22.91
CA ILE A 465 13.77 -40.47 -22.69
C ILE A 465 13.11 -41.77 -23.14
N ILE A 466 11.78 -41.81 -23.18
CA ILE A 466 11.02 -42.96 -23.67
C ILE A 466 9.89 -42.42 -24.55
N ASN A 467 9.70 -43.05 -25.69
CA ASN A 467 8.60 -42.77 -26.60
C ASN A 467 7.95 -44.09 -27.03
N ASN A 468 6.80 -44.41 -26.42
CA ASN A 468 6.01 -45.59 -26.73
C ASN A 468 4.78 -45.19 -27.59
N PRO A 469 4.77 -45.45 -28.91
CA PRO A 469 3.62 -45.15 -29.76
C PRO A 469 2.43 -46.09 -29.55
N VAL A 470 2.58 -47.19 -28.82
CA VAL A 470 1.70 -48.35 -28.98
C VAL A 470 0.61 -48.39 -27.90
N SER A 471 -0.65 -48.43 -28.33
CA SER A 471 -1.82 -48.68 -27.49
C SER A 471 -2.26 -50.15 -27.59
N HIS A 472 -1.39 -51.08 -27.17
CA HIS A 472 -1.64 -52.52 -27.22
C HIS A 472 -1.40 -53.16 -25.84
N PRO A 473 -2.19 -54.17 -25.40
CA PRO A 473 -2.03 -54.81 -24.10
C PRO A 473 -0.61 -55.26 -23.74
N SER A 474 0.14 -55.79 -24.71
CA SER A 474 1.55 -56.20 -24.53
C SER A 474 2.53 -55.05 -24.27
N HIS A 475 2.11 -53.80 -24.40
CA HIS A 475 2.89 -52.58 -24.16
C HIS A 475 2.31 -51.74 -23.01
N GLN A 476 1.33 -52.27 -22.29
CA GLN A 476 0.69 -51.55 -21.20
C GLN A 476 1.59 -51.46 -19.97
N VAL A 477 2.35 -52.50 -19.66
CA VAL A 477 3.29 -52.49 -18.54
C VAL A 477 4.69 -52.75 -19.09
N VAL A 478 5.53 -51.72 -19.11
CA VAL A 478 6.88 -51.80 -19.65
C VAL A 478 7.89 -51.36 -18.60
N GLU A 479 8.90 -52.19 -18.40
CA GLU A 479 10.02 -51.93 -17.50
C GLU A 479 11.26 -51.54 -18.30
N TYR A 480 12.04 -50.65 -17.72
CA TYR A 480 13.25 -50.07 -18.29
C TYR A 480 14.40 -50.14 -17.29
N ASN A 481 15.60 -50.42 -17.78
CA ASN A 481 16.82 -50.19 -17.01
C ASN A 481 17.18 -48.71 -17.11
N LEU A 482 17.67 -48.16 -16.01
CA LEU A 482 18.24 -46.81 -15.96
C LEU A 482 19.72 -46.92 -15.66
N ARG A 483 20.59 -46.29 -16.46
CA ARG A 483 22.00 -46.14 -16.16
C ARG A 483 22.34 -44.67 -16.08
N TYR A 484 22.79 -44.24 -14.92
CA TYR A 484 23.29 -42.90 -14.71
C TYR A 484 24.82 -42.95 -14.82
N TYR A 485 25.43 -42.04 -15.57
CA TYR A 485 26.89 -42.02 -15.71
C TYR A 485 27.45 -40.63 -16.01
N THR A 486 28.74 -40.43 -15.70
CA THR A 486 29.49 -39.25 -16.10
C THR A 486 30.45 -39.55 -17.25
N ALA A 487 30.84 -38.54 -18.01
CA ALA A 487 31.89 -38.70 -18.99
C ALA A 487 33.26 -38.88 -18.31
N ALA A 488 34.17 -39.56 -19.01
CA ALA A 488 35.58 -39.63 -18.65
C ALA A 488 36.20 -38.23 -18.65
N ALA A 489 36.96 -37.91 -17.60
CA ALA A 489 37.70 -36.65 -17.43
C ALA A 489 36.84 -35.37 -17.65
N ASP A 490 35.58 -35.38 -17.21
CA ASP A 490 34.69 -34.23 -17.32
C ASP A 490 35.17 -33.06 -16.45
N SER A 491 35.61 -31.98 -17.09
CA SER A 491 36.18 -30.81 -16.40
C SER A 491 35.23 -30.16 -15.41
N ARG A 492 33.91 -30.38 -15.53
CA ARG A 492 32.91 -29.86 -14.59
C ARG A 492 32.97 -30.52 -13.21
N LEU A 493 33.58 -31.70 -13.13
CA LEU A 493 33.78 -32.47 -11.90
C LEU A 493 35.16 -32.23 -11.27
N LEU A 494 36.05 -31.51 -11.96
CA LEU A 494 37.42 -31.27 -11.51
C LEU A 494 37.44 -30.41 -10.24
N ASN A 495 38.25 -30.80 -9.26
CA ASN A 495 38.44 -30.13 -7.97
C ASN A 495 37.16 -29.94 -7.14
N LYS A 496 36.11 -30.72 -7.39
CA LYS A 496 34.87 -30.71 -6.59
C LYS A 496 34.99 -31.72 -5.45
N SER A 497 34.58 -31.32 -4.25
CA SER A 497 34.63 -32.18 -3.06
C SER A 497 33.34 -32.07 -2.23
N GLY A 498 33.00 -33.13 -1.52
CA GLY A 498 31.75 -33.23 -0.76
C GLY A 498 30.61 -33.90 -1.54
N THR A 499 29.40 -33.82 -0.97
CA THR A 499 28.19 -34.46 -1.51
C THR A 499 27.35 -33.41 -2.22
N PHE A 500 27.10 -33.61 -3.51
CA PHE A 500 26.26 -32.73 -4.33
C PHE A 500 24.95 -33.43 -4.66
N ASN A 501 23.82 -32.74 -4.47
CA ASN A 501 22.49 -33.32 -4.62
C ASN A 501 21.64 -32.54 -5.62
N THR A 502 20.73 -33.25 -6.30
CA THR A 502 19.66 -32.69 -7.11
C THR A 502 18.48 -33.66 -7.13
N THR A 503 17.29 -33.18 -7.47
CA THR A 503 16.12 -34.03 -7.75
C THR A 503 15.97 -34.23 -9.26
N VAL A 504 15.73 -35.47 -9.69
CA VAL A 504 15.40 -35.83 -11.08
C VAL A 504 13.92 -36.23 -11.15
N LEU A 505 13.20 -35.64 -12.09
CA LEU A 505 11.77 -35.83 -12.29
C LEU A 505 11.54 -36.71 -13.51
N PHE A 506 10.66 -37.70 -13.36
CA PHE A 506 10.17 -38.56 -14.44
C PHE A 506 8.68 -38.28 -14.62
N ILE A 507 8.30 -37.84 -15.82
CA ILE A 507 6.94 -37.37 -16.09
C ILE A 507 6.37 -38.16 -17.26
N ALA A 508 5.25 -38.85 -17.05
CA ALA A 508 4.49 -39.45 -18.14
C ALA A 508 3.49 -38.45 -18.71
N ILE A 509 3.51 -38.32 -20.03
CA ILE A 509 2.50 -37.56 -20.79
C ILE A 509 1.89 -38.44 -21.88
N PRO A 510 0.61 -38.20 -22.25
CA PRO A 510 0.04 -38.79 -23.46
C PRO A 510 0.90 -38.44 -24.68
N ARG A 511 0.98 -39.37 -25.63
CA ARG A 511 1.62 -39.12 -26.92
C ARG A 511 0.62 -38.63 -27.96
#